data_AF-A0A4R4SZ65-F1
#
_entry.id   AF-A0A4R4SZ65-F1
#
_cell.length_a   1.000
_cell.length_b   1.000
_cell.length_c   1.000
_cell.angle_alpha   90.00
_cell.angle_beta   90.00
_cell.angle_gamma   90.00
#
_symmetry.space_group_name_H-M   'P 1'
#
loop_
_entity.id
_entity.type
_entity.pdbx_description
1 polymer ?
#
loop_
_entity_poly.entity_id
_entity_poly.type
_entity_poly.pdbx_seq_one_letter_code
_entity_poly.pdbx_strand_id
1 'polypeptide(L)'
;PRVGDDTPGHPLADRLAAEGRFAEAVRERLRGMVRRLVAAGAVAQRPGLTVTELTEEASRHLPVVDPPLRAAAALFSTLWYAHRPALAEHDRRMRELADELDRVLAGRPEEPR
;
A
#
# COMPACT_ATOMS: atom_id res chain seq x y z
N PRO A 1 38.32 -2.90 3.96
CA PRO A 1 37.21 -3.48 3.18
C PRO A 1 36.33 -4.40 4.05
N ARG A 2 35.15 -3.90 4.44
CA ARG A 2 33.98 -4.76 4.63
C ARG A 2 32.86 -4.08 3.86
N VAL A 3 32.63 -4.59 2.66
CA VAL A 3 31.42 -4.36 1.89
C VAL A 3 30.32 -4.99 2.74
N GLY A 4 29.59 -4.16 3.48
CA GLY A 4 28.33 -4.61 4.08
C GLY A 4 27.36 -4.73 2.93
N ASP A 5 26.95 -5.95 2.62
CA ASP A 5 26.06 -6.28 1.52
C ASP A 5 24.90 -5.29 1.41
N ASP A 6 24.92 -4.49 0.34
CA ASP A 6 23.72 -3.91 -0.28
C ASP A 6 22.91 -5.05 -0.91
N THR A 7 22.52 -6.04 -0.11
CA THR A 7 21.40 -6.89 -0.48
C THR A 7 20.23 -5.93 -0.63
N PRO A 8 19.50 -5.89 -1.77
CA PRO A 8 18.30 -5.07 -1.87
C PRO A 8 17.40 -5.47 -0.72
N GLY A 9 17.38 -4.64 0.31
CA GLY A 9 16.71 -4.96 1.55
C GLY A 9 15.25 -5.12 1.21
N HIS A 10 14.65 -6.25 1.56
CA HIS A 10 13.22 -6.42 1.40
C HIS A 10 12.52 -5.18 1.99
N PRO A 11 11.46 -4.67 1.32
CA PRO A 11 10.71 -3.51 1.79
C PRO A 11 10.48 -3.57 3.30
N LEU A 12 10.51 -2.44 4.01
CA LEU A 12 10.37 -2.42 5.47
C LEU A 12 9.19 -3.29 5.97
N ALA A 13 8.08 -3.30 5.22
CA ALA A 13 6.93 -4.18 5.49
C ALA A 13 7.30 -5.68 5.58
N ASP A 14 8.18 -6.16 4.71
CA ASP A 14 8.58 -7.55 4.61
C ASP A 14 9.45 -7.97 5.78
N ARG A 15 10.34 -7.06 6.22
CA ARG A 15 11.13 -7.26 7.45
C ARG A 15 10.23 -7.33 8.68
N LEU A 16 9.28 -6.40 8.79
CA LEU A 16 8.30 -6.39 9.89
C LEU A 16 7.43 -7.66 9.91
N ALA A 17 7.00 -8.14 8.74
CA ALA A 17 6.24 -9.38 8.63
C ALA A 17 7.07 -10.60 9.07
N ALA A 18 8.36 -10.65 8.70
CA ALA A 18 9.27 -11.72 9.14
C ALA A 18 9.49 -11.72 10.66
N GLU A 19 9.41 -10.55 11.31
CA GLU A 19 9.46 -10.39 12.77
C GLU A 19 8.11 -10.68 13.46
N GLY A 20 7.06 -11.06 12.72
CA GLY A 20 5.71 -11.26 13.25
C GLY A 20 4.97 -9.96 13.59
N ARG A 21 5.53 -8.80 13.21
CA ARG A 21 4.98 -7.46 13.45
C ARG A 21 3.99 -7.09 12.34
N PHE A 22 2.97 -7.93 12.14
CA PHE A 22 2.05 -7.84 11.01
C PHE A 22 1.27 -6.52 10.96
N ALA A 23 0.93 -5.93 12.12
CA ALA A 23 0.22 -4.65 12.15
C ALA A 23 1.07 -3.53 11.53
N GLU A 24 2.37 -3.53 11.81
CA GLU A 24 3.31 -2.55 11.29
C GLU A 24 3.66 -2.85 9.83
N ALA A 25 3.75 -4.13 9.46
CA ALA A 25 3.91 -4.53 8.07
C ALA A 25 2.76 -4.01 7.20
N VAL A 26 1.51 -4.19 7.65
CA VAL A 26 0.31 -3.67 6.99
C VAL A 26 0.35 -2.13 6.87
N ARG A 27 0.80 -1.41 7.90
CA ARG A 27 1.01 0.07 7.85
C ARG A 27 1.92 0.43 6.69
N GLU A 28 3.09 -0.20 6.65
CA GLU A 28 4.11 0.12 5.67
C GLU A 28 3.69 -0.23 4.24
N ARG A 29 2.91 -1.31 4.05
CA ARG A 29 2.31 -1.63 2.75
C ARG A 29 1.33 -0.56 2.30
N LEU A 30 0.42 -0.13 3.17
CA LEU A 30 -0.51 0.95 2.85
C LEU A 30 0.24 2.25 2.51
N ARG A 31 1.25 2.63 3.30
CA ARG A 31 2.12 3.79 2.99
C ARG A 31 2.82 3.64 1.63
N GLY A 32 3.20 2.41 1.25
CA GLY A 32 3.74 2.10 -0.08
C GLY A 32 2.71 2.38 -1.19
N MET A 33 1.49 1.87 -1.04
CA MET A 33 0.40 2.11 -2.00
C MET A 33 0.11 3.60 -2.18
N VAL A 34 0.00 4.35 -1.08
CA VAL A 34 -0.19 5.82 -1.10
C VAL A 34 0.91 6.52 -1.88
N ARG A 35 2.18 6.17 -1.64
CA ARG A 35 3.32 6.76 -2.37
C ARG A 35 3.23 6.51 -3.88
N ARG A 36 2.78 5.32 -4.29
CA ARG A 36 2.61 4.98 -5.71
C ARG A 36 1.44 5.74 -6.36
N LEU A 37 0.33 5.89 -5.64
CA LEU A 37 -0.79 6.73 -6.09
C LEU A 37 -0.39 8.20 -6.26
N VAL A 38 0.39 8.74 -5.33
CA VAL A 38 0.94 10.11 -5.45
C VAL A 38 1.87 10.21 -6.66
N ALA A 39 2.77 9.24 -6.85
CA ALA A 39 3.68 9.22 -8.00
C ALA A 39 2.93 9.12 -9.34
N ALA A 40 1.81 8.40 -9.38
CA ALA A 40 0.94 8.28 -10.54
C ALA A 40 0.02 9.50 -10.77
N GLY A 41 0.06 10.51 -9.89
CA GLY A 41 -0.79 11.69 -9.95
C GLY A 41 -2.25 11.44 -9.55
N ALA A 42 -2.55 10.31 -8.90
CA ALA A 42 -3.90 9.95 -8.48
C ALA A 42 -4.39 10.74 -7.26
N VAL A 43 -3.45 11.19 -6.41
CA VAL A 43 -3.72 11.85 -5.12
C VAL A 43 -2.67 12.94 -4.90
N ALA A 44 -3.08 14.10 -4.41
CA ALA A 44 -2.16 15.15 -3.98
C ALA A 44 -1.51 14.81 -2.63
N GLN A 45 -0.19 14.97 -2.51
CA GLN A 45 0.50 14.74 -1.25
C GLN A 45 0.14 15.84 -0.25
N ARG A 46 -0.75 15.55 0.70
CA ARG A 46 -1.19 16.51 1.72
C ARG A 46 -1.18 15.88 3.12
N PRO A 47 -0.64 16.57 4.14
CA PRO A 47 -0.69 16.10 5.51
C PRO A 47 -2.14 16.05 6.02
N GLY A 48 -2.47 15.03 6.82
CA GLY A 48 -3.79 14.89 7.45
C GLY A 48 -4.84 14.18 6.61
N LEU A 49 -4.53 13.75 5.39
CA LEU A 49 -5.47 13.00 4.55
C LEU A 49 -5.79 11.64 5.18
N THR A 50 -7.07 11.37 5.44
CA THR A 50 -7.53 10.07 5.92
C THR A 50 -7.48 9.03 4.80
N VAL A 51 -7.47 7.75 5.16
CA VAL A 51 -7.48 6.63 4.19
C VAL A 51 -8.73 6.68 3.30
N THR A 52 -9.87 7.09 3.87
CA THR A 52 -11.14 7.24 3.14
C THR A 52 -11.04 8.36 2.11
N GLU A 53 -10.60 9.55 2.50
CA GLU A 53 -10.45 10.68 1.58
C GLU A 53 -9.43 10.37 0.49
N LEU A 54 -8.34 9.67 0.82
CA LEU A 54 -7.37 9.20 -0.15
C LEU A 54 -7.99 8.24 -1.16
N THR A 55 -8.82 7.31 -0.71
CA THR A 55 -9.51 6.36 -1.59
C THR A 55 -10.46 7.10 -2.52
N GLU A 56 -11.26 8.02 -2.00
CA GLU A 56 -12.17 8.82 -2.82
C GLU A 56 -11.43 9.69 -3.85
N GLU A 57 -10.35 10.35 -3.45
CA GLU A 57 -9.55 11.18 -4.34
C GLU A 57 -8.89 10.34 -5.45
N ALA A 58 -8.26 9.22 -5.08
CA ALA A 58 -7.64 8.30 -6.04
C ALA A 58 -8.66 7.77 -7.05
N SER A 59 -9.84 7.35 -6.59
CA SER A 59 -10.89 6.81 -7.45
C SER A 59 -11.51 7.86 -8.36
N ARG A 60 -11.53 9.15 -7.98
CA ARG A 60 -11.98 10.24 -8.86
C ARG A 60 -11.00 10.48 -10.01
N HIS A 61 -9.69 10.42 -9.74
CA HIS A 61 -8.66 10.66 -10.77
C HIS A 61 -8.37 9.42 -11.61
N LEU A 62 -8.38 8.24 -10.98
CA LEU A 62 -8.05 6.95 -11.58
C LEU A 62 -9.04 5.88 -11.07
N PRO A 63 -10.27 5.80 -11.64
CA PRO A 63 -11.31 4.88 -11.17
C PRO A 63 -10.89 3.41 -11.13
N VAL A 64 -9.95 3.02 -11.99
CA VAL A 64 -9.41 1.65 -12.08
C VAL A 64 -8.68 1.20 -10.80
N VAL A 65 -8.19 2.13 -9.97
CA VAL A 65 -7.52 1.80 -8.70
C VAL A 65 -8.49 1.59 -7.54
N ASP A 66 -9.78 1.93 -7.68
CA ASP A 66 -10.77 1.85 -6.58
C ASP A 66 -10.86 0.43 -5.98
N PRO A 67 -10.98 -0.66 -6.76
CA PRO A 67 -11.18 -1.98 -6.17
C PRO A 67 -10.06 -2.43 -5.21
N PRO A 68 -8.76 -2.44 -5.62
CA PRO A 68 -7.69 -2.85 -4.70
C PRO A 68 -7.49 -1.85 -3.55
N LEU A 69 -7.68 -0.55 -3.80
CA LEU A 69 -7.48 0.48 -2.77
C LEU A 69 -8.55 0.44 -1.69
N ARG A 70 -9.83 0.29 -2.08
CA ARG A 70 -10.96 0.18 -1.15
C ARG A 70 -10.86 -1.08 -0.30
N ALA A 71 -10.43 -2.21 -0.88
CA ALA A 71 -10.19 -3.44 -0.14
C ALA A 71 -9.05 -3.27 0.89
N ALA A 72 -7.97 -2.57 0.53
CA ALA A 72 -6.86 -2.29 1.45
C ALA A 72 -7.29 -1.37 2.60
N ALA A 73 -8.06 -0.33 2.30
CA ALA A 73 -8.64 0.58 3.29
C ALA A 73 -9.55 -0.16 4.30
N ALA A 74 -10.41 -1.05 3.82
CA ALA A 74 -11.30 -1.84 4.66
C ALA A 74 -10.54 -2.81 5.57
N LEU A 75 -9.50 -3.47 5.04
CA LEU A 75 -8.64 -4.37 5.80
C LEU A 75 -7.86 -3.63 6.90
N PHE A 76 -7.27 -2.49 6.57
CA PHE A 76 -6.61 -1.61 7.53
C PHE A 76 -7.58 -1.15 8.62
N SER A 77 -8.77 -0.67 8.25
CA SER A 77 -9.78 -0.19 9.19
C SER A 77 -10.22 -1.30 10.15
N THR A 78 -10.41 -2.51 9.63
CA THR A 78 -10.75 -3.69 10.43
C THR A 78 -9.68 -3.95 11.49
N LEU A 79 -8.39 -3.89 11.13
CA LEU A 79 -7.30 -4.14 12.08
C LEU A 79 -7.18 -3.06 13.17
N TRP A 80 -7.41 -1.79 12.84
CA TRP A 80 -7.27 -0.70 13.81
C TRP A 80 -8.47 -0.54 14.72
N TYR A 81 -9.68 -0.65 14.18
CA TYR A 81 -10.89 -0.37 14.93
C TYR A 81 -11.43 -1.62 15.66
N ALA A 82 -11.23 -2.82 15.10
CA ALA A 82 -11.74 -4.04 15.73
C ALA A 82 -10.82 -4.58 16.85
N HIS A 83 -9.72 -3.91 17.18
CA HIS A 83 -8.73 -4.35 18.20
C HIS A 83 -8.26 -5.81 18.02
N ARG A 84 -8.34 -6.33 16.80
CA ARG A 84 -7.93 -7.71 16.51
C ARG A 84 -6.43 -7.75 16.24
N PRO A 85 -5.72 -8.79 16.72
CA PRO A 85 -4.32 -8.96 16.38
C PRO A 85 -4.18 -9.09 14.87
N ALA A 86 -3.26 -8.33 14.29
CA ALA A 86 -2.86 -8.54 12.91
C ALA A 86 -2.19 -9.92 12.80
N LEU A 87 -2.47 -10.61 11.70
CA LEU A 87 -2.03 -11.99 11.44
C LEU A 87 -1.29 -12.00 10.11
N ALA A 88 -0.51 -13.06 9.88
CA ALA A 88 0.18 -13.27 8.61
C ALA A 88 -0.75 -13.20 7.40
N GLU A 89 -1.98 -13.70 7.54
CA GLU A 89 -3.01 -13.64 6.48
C GLU A 89 -3.37 -12.18 6.12
N HIS A 90 -3.48 -11.30 7.10
CA HIS A 90 -3.78 -9.89 6.86
C HIS A 90 -2.62 -9.18 6.14
N ASP A 91 -1.36 -9.48 6.52
CA ASP A 91 -0.18 -8.95 5.81
C ASP A 91 -0.12 -9.46 4.36
N ARG A 92 -0.32 -10.77 4.17
CA ARG A 92 -0.38 -11.38 2.83
C ARG A 92 -1.45 -10.73 1.97
N ARG A 93 -2.66 -10.54 2.51
CA ARG A 93 -3.75 -9.90 1.78
C ARG A 93 -3.43 -8.45 1.39
N MET A 94 -2.82 -7.68 2.29
CA MET A 94 -2.34 -6.33 1.96
C MET A 94 -1.26 -6.35 0.88
N ARG A 95 -0.37 -7.34 0.86
CA ARG A 95 0.62 -7.50 -0.21
C ARG A 95 -0.05 -7.76 -1.56
N GLU A 96 -0.99 -8.70 -1.62
CA GLU A 96 -1.71 -9.02 -2.86
C GLU A 96 -2.44 -7.80 -3.43
N LEU A 97 -3.07 -6.99 -2.57
CA LEU A 97 -3.74 -5.74 -2.96
C LEU A 97 -2.77 -4.67 -3.45
N ALA A 98 -1.59 -4.58 -2.82
CA ALA A 98 -0.52 -3.71 -3.28
C ALA A 98 0.00 -4.12 -4.66
N ASP A 99 0.17 -5.41 -4.91
CA ASP A 99 0.62 -5.95 -6.19
C ASP A 99 -0.46 -5.80 -7.29
N GLU A 100 -1.74 -5.89 -6.93
CA GLU A 100 -2.86 -5.60 -7.82
C GLU A 100 -2.89 -4.12 -8.22
N LEU A 101 -2.74 -3.22 -7.25
CA LEU A 101 -2.62 -1.78 -7.52
C LEU A 101 -1.47 -1.48 -8.49
N ASP A 102 -0.31 -2.12 -8.30
CA ASP A 102 0.86 -1.88 -9.13
C ASP A 102 0.64 -2.37 -10.56
N ARG A 103 -0.02 -3.51 -10.74
CA ARG A 103 -0.43 -4.00 -12.07
C ARG A 103 -1.43 -3.07 -12.75
N VAL A 104 -2.40 -2.54 -12.00
CA VAL A 104 -3.36 -1.56 -12.53
C VAL A 104 -2.68 -0.27 -12.97
N LEU A 105 -1.74 0.24 -12.17
CA LEU A 105 -0.98 1.45 -12.51
C LEU A 105 -0.05 1.24 -13.70
N ALA A 106 0.60 0.08 -13.80
CA ALA A 106 1.49 -0.29 -14.91
C ALA A 106 0.73 -0.64 -16.21
N GLY A 107 -0.52 -1.09 -16.11
CA GLY A 107 -1.40 -1.37 -17.25
C GLY A 107 -1.93 -0.13 -17.96
N ARG A 108 -1.56 1.09 -17.51
CA ARG A 108 -1.82 2.31 -18.28
C ARG A 108 -0.97 2.28 -19.55
N PRO A 109 -1.54 2.47 -20.75
CA PRO A 109 -0.71 2.79 -21.90
C PRO A 109 0.05 4.07 -21.54
N GLU A 110 1.37 4.04 -21.67
CA GLU A 110 2.17 5.26 -21.64
C GLU A 110 1.62 6.17 -22.75
N GLU A 111 0.86 7.21 -22.40
CA GLU A 111 0.52 8.23 -23.39
C GLU A 111 1.85 8.86 -23.81
N PRO A 112 2.25 8.72 -25.09
CA PRO A 112 3.46 9.36 -25.55
C PRO A 112 3.18 10.87 -25.56
N ARG A 113 3.96 11.60 -24.78
CA ARG A 113 3.97 13.06 -24.74
C ARG A 113 4.46 13.66 -26.06
#